data_AF-A0A0F8Z643-F1
#
_entry.id   AF-A0A0F8Z643-F1
#
_cell.length_a   1.000
_cell.length_b   1.000
_cell.length_c   1.000
_cell.angle_alpha   90.00
_cell.angle_beta   90.00
_cell.angle_gamma   90.00
#
_symmetry.space_group_name_H-M   'P 1'
#
loop_
_entity.id
_entity.type
_entity.pdbx_description
1 polymer ?
#
loop_
_entity_poly.entity_id
_entity_poly.type
_entity_poly.pdbx_seq_one_letter_code
_entity_poly.pdbx_strand_id
1 'polypeptide(L)'
;KLHVVSGPDLVVADAGYAAGTYRIGDDMGRLTYQYASQGTVLTLAGKQVRAEVRLSTDKIWGNADDVVVMTDTFTWPANVQVGQTVGRTGEATIPPGTPNGQYYLGVMIDADTAVSESNEANNVRWSGAADVEISSSYSLGGKAKAIFPDANGDIVSIWLTGAGGGTVALPSGGGDATSIVLTGTDATSLLIVRVKRAGGGNGRTSTGDLSADSDMRAVVGALLDVTGDVDLAGTIGKLTLGNIADDHVINIGGSVASKPISIALGRVANTVLNSLSPIKSLTVTEWLDDNAVADAVNASVIGKLSAKGAKANAKKGIAFSAGNFQADVDLDGFGATKATLASAIIAGDLD
;
A
#
# COMPACT_ATOMS: atom_id res chain seq x y z
N LYS A 1 45.92 41.39 2.94
CA LYS A 1 45.63 41.00 1.54
C LYS A 1 44.48 40.02 1.59
N LEU A 2 43.32 40.38 1.03
CA LEU A 2 42.21 39.45 0.88
C LEU A 2 42.66 38.40 -0.15
N HIS A 3 42.80 37.15 0.25
CA HIS A 3 43.11 36.05 -0.67
C HIS A 3 41.80 35.76 -1.40
N VAL A 4 41.59 36.39 -2.56
CA VAL A 4 40.51 35.97 -3.46
C VAL A 4 41.00 34.66 -4.06
N VAL A 5 40.40 33.55 -3.63
CA VAL A 5 40.66 32.24 -4.24
C VAL A 5 40.09 32.32 -5.65
N SER A 6 40.97 32.37 -6.66
CA SER A 6 40.57 32.33 -8.07
C SER A 6 40.42 30.87 -8.49
N GLY A 7 39.21 30.47 -8.85
CA GLY A 7 38.92 29.10 -9.28
C GLY A 7 37.54 28.98 -9.91
N PRO A 8 37.16 27.76 -10.30
CA PRO A 8 35.76 27.40 -10.56
C PRO A 8 34.86 27.68 -9.34
N ASP A 9 33.55 27.78 -9.58
CA ASP A 9 32.53 27.97 -8.54
C ASP A 9 31.21 27.36 -9.05
N LEU A 10 31.08 26.06 -8.90
CA LEU A 10 29.96 25.24 -9.32
C LEU A 10 28.77 25.55 -8.42
N VAL A 11 27.64 25.75 -9.07
CA VAL A 11 26.38 26.00 -8.38
C VAL A 11 25.26 25.21 -9.04
N VAL A 12 24.27 24.85 -8.26
CA VAL A 12 22.97 24.44 -8.79
C VAL A 12 22.15 25.71 -9.01
N ALA A 13 21.94 26.07 -10.27
CA ALA A 13 21.18 27.26 -10.67
C ALA A 13 19.67 27.05 -10.51
N ASP A 14 19.18 25.85 -10.84
CA ASP A 14 17.76 25.51 -10.75
C ASP A 14 17.52 24.01 -10.51
N ALA A 15 16.36 23.67 -9.95
CA ALA A 15 15.91 22.30 -9.74
C ALA A 15 14.40 22.21 -9.98
N GLY A 16 13.98 21.23 -10.79
CA GLY A 16 12.58 20.92 -11.09
C GLY A 16 12.24 19.51 -10.65
N TYR A 17 11.14 19.37 -9.92
CA TYR A 17 10.60 18.10 -9.43
C TYR A 17 9.08 18.22 -9.31
N ALA A 18 8.40 17.08 -9.16
CA ALA A 18 6.99 17.06 -8.82
C ALA A 18 6.84 17.09 -7.30
N ALA A 19 6.15 18.10 -6.77
CA ALA A 19 5.72 18.12 -5.38
C ALA A 19 4.49 17.22 -5.20
N GLY A 20 4.31 16.65 -4.01
CA GLY A 20 3.17 15.80 -3.71
C GLY A 20 3.47 14.71 -2.69
N THR A 21 2.50 13.81 -2.52
CA THR A 21 2.61 12.67 -1.62
C THR A 21 3.15 11.45 -2.34
N TYR A 22 4.24 10.90 -1.83
CA TYR A 22 4.92 9.71 -2.28
C TYR A 22 4.92 8.63 -1.19
N ARG A 23 5.14 7.40 -1.62
CA ARG A 23 5.33 6.22 -0.79
C ARG A 23 6.69 5.61 -1.07
N ILE A 24 7.08 4.73 -0.17
CA ILE A 24 8.26 3.88 -0.34
C ILE A 24 8.18 3.15 -1.68
N GLY A 25 9.25 3.23 -2.48
CA GLY A 25 9.34 2.64 -3.80
C GLY A 25 8.69 3.45 -4.93
N ASP A 26 7.96 4.53 -4.63
CA ASP A 26 7.41 5.39 -5.69
C ASP A 26 8.54 6.04 -6.49
N ASP A 27 8.33 6.16 -7.81
CA ASP A 27 9.10 7.02 -8.69
C ASP A 27 8.58 8.46 -8.58
N MET A 28 9.45 9.39 -8.24
CA MET A 28 9.16 10.82 -8.19
C MET A 28 8.97 11.43 -9.59
N GLY A 29 9.20 10.64 -10.63
CA GLY A 29 9.16 11.02 -12.03
C GLY A 29 10.47 11.69 -12.44
N ARG A 30 10.40 12.43 -13.55
CA ARG A 30 11.58 13.10 -14.11
C ARG A 30 11.98 14.30 -13.25
N LEU A 31 13.08 14.15 -12.53
CA LEU A 31 13.77 15.22 -11.83
C LEU A 31 14.69 15.94 -12.81
N THR A 32 14.75 17.27 -12.73
CA THR A 32 15.67 18.09 -13.51
C THR A 32 16.48 18.99 -12.61
N TYR A 33 17.74 19.24 -12.97
CA TYR A 33 18.52 20.30 -12.34
C TYR A 33 19.39 20.99 -13.38
N GLN A 34 19.70 22.25 -13.13
CA GLN A 34 20.60 23.05 -13.94
C GLN A 34 21.81 23.40 -13.10
N TYR A 35 23.01 23.12 -13.61
CA TYR A 35 24.26 23.51 -12.98
C TYR A 35 24.97 24.57 -13.82
N ALA A 36 25.82 25.37 -13.19
CA ALA A 36 26.70 26.34 -13.85
C ALA A 36 27.99 26.48 -13.05
N SER A 37 29.02 27.09 -13.65
CA SER A 37 30.16 27.64 -12.90
C SER A 37 30.07 29.16 -12.89
N GLN A 38 30.05 29.80 -11.72
CA GLN A 38 30.04 31.26 -11.51
C GLN A 38 31.45 31.83 -11.27
N GLY A 39 32.47 30.97 -11.23
CA GLY A 39 33.83 31.31 -10.89
C GLY A 39 34.55 32.08 -11.99
N THR A 40 35.77 32.53 -11.71
CA THR A 40 36.55 33.35 -12.65
C THR A 40 37.50 32.54 -13.54
N VAL A 41 37.59 31.21 -13.32
CA VAL A 41 38.48 30.27 -14.06
C VAL A 41 37.72 28.99 -14.45
N LEU A 42 37.89 28.52 -15.68
CA LEU A 42 37.13 27.40 -16.30
C LEU A 42 37.96 26.13 -16.53
N THR A 43 38.93 25.78 -15.68
CA THR A 43 39.67 24.51 -15.81
C THR A 43 38.85 23.30 -15.32
N LEU A 44 37.62 23.17 -15.83
CA LEU A 44 36.66 22.12 -15.49
C LEU A 44 36.53 21.05 -16.58
N ALA A 45 36.83 21.38 -17.83
CA ALA A 45 36.67 20.45 -18.96
C ALA A 45 37.31 19.08 -18.67
N GLY A 46 36.54 17.99 -18.77
CA GLY A 46 37.03 16.63 -18.55
C GLY A 46 37.08 16.19 -17.08
N LYS A 47 36.76 17.05 -16.11
CA LYS A 47 36.62 16.65 -14.70
C LYS A 47 35.36 15.81 -14.51
N GLN A 48 35.46 14.76 -13.70
CA GLN A 48 34.27 14.04 -13.23
C GLN A 48 33.65 14.83 -12.08
N VAL A 49 32.33 14.99 -12.13
CA VAL A 49 31.53 15.67 -11.12
C VAL A 49 30.35 14.77 -10.78
N ARG A 50 30.06 14.64 -9.49
CA ARG A 50 28.89 13.91 -8.99
C ARG A 50 27.88 14.90 -8.42
N ALA A 51 26.66 14.87 -8.93
CA ALA A 51 25.52 15.50 -8.30
C ALA A 51 24.76 14.48 -7.45
N GLU A 52 24.24 14.93 -6.32
CA GLU A 52 23.41 14.14 -5.43
C GLU A 52 22.12 14.90 -5.14
N VAL A 53 21.00 14.19 -5.14
CA VAL A 53 19.69 14.74 -4.79
C VAL A 53 19.20 14.04 -3.53
N ARG A 54 18.77 14.85 -2.55
CA ARG A 54 18.30 14.39 -1.26
C ARG A 54 16.93 14.93 -0.92
N LEU A 55 16.17 14.16 -0.17
CA LEU A 55 15.08 14.65 0.65
C LEU A 55 15.62 14.93 2.05
N SER A 56 15.25 16.05 2.65
CA SER A 56 15.64 16.42 4.02
C SER A 56 14.50 17.15 4.73
N THR A 57 14.36 16.99 6.05
CA THR A 57 13.32 17.67 6.83
C THR A 57 13.70 19.10 7.18
N ASP A 58 14.98 19.44 7.03
CA ASP A 58 15.49 20.80 7.11
C ASP A 58 16.32 21.17 5.86
N LYS A 59 17.07 22.28 5.93
CA LYS A 59 17.93 22.77 4.84
C LYS A 59 19.41 22.64 5.19
N ILE A 60 19.77 21.61 5.95
CA ILE A 60 21.13 21.32 6.40
C ILE A 60 21.61 20.06 5.70
N TRP A 61 22.58 20.20 4.81
CA TRP A 61 23.14 19.05 4.08
C TRP A 61 24.05 18.22 4.99
N GLY A 62 23.88 16.90 4.98
CA GLY A 62 24.75 15.92 5.62
C GLY A 62 24.36 15.49 7.04
N ASN A 63 23.16 15.81 7.51
CA ASN A 63 22.65 15.39 8.83
C ASN A 63 21.85 14.08 8.74
N ALA A 64 21.19 13.70 9.85
CA ALA A 64 20.63 12.36 10.02
C ALA A 64 19.32 12.11 9.24
N ASP A 65 18.61 13.17 8.85
CA ASP A 65 17.33 13.10 8.14
C ASP A 65 17.46 13.16 6.61
N ASP A 66 18.68 13.27 6.11
CA ASP A 66 18.98 13.25 4.69
C ASP A 66 18.78 11.87 4.06
N VAL A 67 17.95 11.82 3.03
CA VAL A 67 17.64 10.60 2.26
C VAL A 67 18.03 10.81 0.80
N VAL A 68 19.00 10.03 0.32
CA VAL A 68 19.46 10.08 -1.07
C VAL A 68 18.42 9.45 -2.00
N VAL A 69 17.90 10.21 -2.95
CA VAL A 69 16.87 9.75 -3.91
C VAL A 69 17.39 9.64 -5.34
N MET A 70 18.48 10.34 -5.66
CA MET A 70 19.14 10.26 -6.97
C MET A 70 20.62 10.63 -6.87
N THR A 71 21.45 9.95 -7.67
CA THR A 71 22.85 10.31 -7.88
C THR A 71 23.14 10.38 -9.38
N ASP A 72 23.89 11.38 -9.82
CA ASP A 72 24.26 11.57 -11.23
C ASP A 72 25.76 11.86 -11.31
N THR A 73 26.52 11.00 -11.98
CA THR A 73 27.96 11.21 -12.21
C THR A 73 28.20 11.49 -13.67
N PHE A 74 28.82 12.63 -13.98
CA PHE A 74 29.07 13.05 -15.35
C PHE A 74 30.44 13.69 -15.51
N THR A 75 30.88 13.82 -16.76
CA THR A 75 32.08 14.56 -17.11
C THR A 75 31.71 15.98 -17.51
N TRP A 76 32.35 16.98 -16.91
CA TRP A 76 32.10 18.38 -17.24
C TRP A 76 32.41 18.66 -18.72
N PRO A 77 31.44 19.19 -19.50
CA PRO A 77 31.63 19.35 -20.94
C PRO A 77 32.66 20.44 -21.29
N ALA A 78 33.42 20.24 -22.37
CA ALA A 78 34.54 21.11 -22.72
C ALA A 78 34.15 22.55 -23.12
N ASN A 79 32.90 22.76 -23.54
CA ASN A 79 32.44 24.02 -24.14
C ASN A 79 31.50 24.83 -23.24
N VAL A 80 31.41 24.50 -21.94
CA VAL A 80 30.57 25.24 -20.98
C VAL A 80 31.32 26.47 -20.49
N GLN A 81 30.72 27.65 -20.69
CA GLN A 81 31.29 28.93 -20.26
C GLN A 81 30.84 29.32 -18.83
N VAL A 82 31.53 30.29 -18.22
CA VAL A 82 31.12 30.85 -16.91
C VAL A 82 29.71 31.42 -17.04
N GLY A 83 28.85 31.11 -16.07
CA GLY A 83 27.46 31.55 -16.02
C GLY A 83 26.53 30.81 -16.99
N GLN A 84 27.05 29.98 -17.90
CA GLN A 84 26.21 29.15 -18.75
C GLN A 84 25.61 28.01 -17.92
N THR A 85 24.28 27.88 -17.96
CA THR A 85 23.58 26.77 -17.32
C THR A 85 23.52 25.55 -18.23
N VAL A 86 23.65 24.37 -17.64
CA VAL A 86 23.52 23.08 -18.31
C VAL A 86 22.49 22.23 -17.58
N GLY A 87 21.51 21.72 -18.33
CA GLY A 87 20.46 20.86 -17.82
C GLY A 87 20.88 19.40 -17.68
N ARG A 88 20.43 18.78 -16.60
CA ARG A 88 20.52 17.35 -16.31
C ARG A 88 19.14 16.85 -15.91
N THR A 89 18.90 15.57 -16.16
CA THR A 89 17.66 14.91 -15.79
C THR A 89 17.95 13.51 -15.27
N GLY A 90 17.16 13.03 -14.32
CA GLY A 90 17.21 11.65 -13.88
C GLY A 90 15.88 11.22 -13.28
N GLU A 91 15.81 9.93 -12.96
CA GLU A 91 14.71 9.33 -12.22
C GLU A 91 15.12 9.24 -10.75
N ALA A 92 14.17 9.52 -9.86
CA ALA A 92 14.39 9.50 -8.43
C ALA A 92 13.35 8.58 -7.79
N THR A 93 13.79 7.69 -6.91
CA THR A 93 12.90 6.73 -6.24
C THR A 93 12.99 6.90 -4.74
N ILE A 94 11.87 6.72 -4.03
CA ILE A 94 11.85 6.79 -2.57
C ILE A 94 12.45 5.49 -1.99
N PRO A 95 13.59 5.55 -1.27
CA PRO A 95 14.22 4.35 -0.73
C PRO A 95 13.40 3.71 0.40
N PRO A 96 13.50 2.38 0.60
CA PRO A 96 12.98 1.71 1.79
C PRO A 96 13.50 2.33 3.09
N GLY A 97 12.64 2.42 4.10
CA GLY A 97 12.99 2.98 5.41
C GLY A 97 12.97 4.51 5.50
N THR A 98 12.61 5.22 4.41
CA THR A 98 12.37 6.67 4.46
C THR A 98 11.23 6.99 5.45
N PRO A 99 11.47 7.76 6.53
CA PRO A 99 10.43 8.07 7.49
C PRO A 99 9.29 8.88 6.89
N ASN A 100 8.07 8.70 7.40
CA ASN A 100 6.94 9.55 7.01
C ASN A 100 7.18 11.00 7.45
N GLY A 101 6.82 11.97 6.62
CA GLY A 101 7.03 13.38 6.92
C GLY A 101 7.02 14.27 5.68
N GLN A 102 7.20 15.58 5.90
CA GLN A 102 7.36 16.57 4.83
C GLN A 102 8.85 16.86 4.66
N TYR A 103 9.31 16.87 3.41
CA TYR A 103 10.70 17.02 3.05
C TYR A 103 10.90 18.16 2.04
N TYR A 104 11.97 18.91 2.25
CA TYR A 104 12.60 19.71 1.21
C TYR A 104 13.35 18.80 0.23
N LEU A 105 13.46 19.24 -1.02
CA LEU A 105 14.33 18.62 -2.00
C LEU A 105 15.61 19.44 -2.14
N GLY A 106 16.75 18.80 -1.91
CA GLY A 106 18.08 19.39 -2.04
C GLY A 106 18.83 18.78 -3.21
N VAL A 107 19.54 19.60 -3.99
CA VAL A 107 20.52 19.14 -4.98
C VAL A 107 21.87 19.72 -4.60
N MET A 108 22.88 18.86 -4.49
CA MET A 108 24.29 19.27 -4.35
C MET A 108 25.04 18.89 -5.62
N ILE A 109 25.73 19.86 -6.22
CA ILE A 109 26.72 19.61 -7.26
C ILE A 109 28.09 19.37 -6.63
N ASP A 110 28.92 18.55 -7.28
CA ASP A 110 30.22 18.12 -6.76
C ASP A 110 30.16 17.58 -5.33
N ALA A 111 29.22 16.67 -5.07
CA ALA A 111 28.96 16.10 -3.75
C ALA A 111 30.16 15.34 -3.14
N ASP A 112 31.12 14.95 -3.97
CA ASP A 112 32.36 14.30 -3.52
C ASP A 112 33.50 15.32 -3.27
N THR A 113 33.27 16.62 -3.49
CA THR A 113 34.27 17.70 -3.41
C THR A 113 35.50 17.41 -4.28
N ALA A 114 35.27 16.89 -5.49
CA ALA A 114 36.31 16.43 -6.42
C ALA A 114 36.97 17.58 -7.20
N VAL A 115 36.29 18.72 -7.29
CA VAL A 115 36.78 19.96 -7.87
C VAL A 115 37.09 20.92 -6.73
N SER A 116 38.28 21.52 -6.71
CA SER A 116 38.56 22.59 -5.76
C SER A 116 37.99 23.91 -6.26
N GLU A 117 37.11 24.50 -5.47
CA GLU A 117 36.32 25.67 -5.86
C GLU A 117 36.73 26.93 -5.10
N SER A 118 36.30 28.09 -5.60
CA SER A 118 36.46 29.35 -4.88
C SER A 118 35.49 29.49 -3.69
N ASN A 119 34.39 28.75 -3.73
CA ASN A 119 33.40 28.66 -2.66
C ASN A 119 32.78 27.27 -2.70
N GLU A 120 32.92 26.50 -1.62
CA GLU A 120 32.34 25.15 -1.49
C GLU A 120 30.95 25.18 -0.83
N ALA A 121 30.53 26.36 -0.34
CA ALA A 121 29.33 26.50 0.49
C ALA A 121 28.06 26.83 -0.30
N ASN A 122 28.16 27.05 -1.61
CA ASN A 122 27.07 27.41 -2.53
C ASN A 122 26.73 26.30 -3.54
N ASN A 123 27.26 25.10 -3.34
CA ASN A 123 27.02 23.95 -4.21
C ASN A 123 25.63 23.32 -4.00
N VAL A 124 24.95 23.68 -2.91
CA VAL A 124 23.63 23.13 -2.54
C VAL A 124 22.52 24.10 -2.88
N ARG A 125 21.47 23.59 -3.53
CA ARG A 125 20.19 24.29 -3.70
C ARG A 125 19.05 23.48 -3.11
N TRP A 126 18.31 24.10 -2.20
CA TRP A 126 17.08 23.56 -1.61
C TRP A 126 15.83 24.09 -2.30
N SER A 127 14.76 23.30 -2.26
CA SER A 127 13.43 23.76 -2.59
C SER A 127 12.96 24.90 -1.68
N GLY A 128 11.96 25.65 -2.15
CA GLY A 128 11.35 26.73 -1.38
C GLY A 128 10.61 26.23 -0.14
N ALA A 129 9.88 25.11 -0.29
CA ALA A 129 9.02 24.51 0.73
C ALA A 129 9.32 23.01 0.90
N ALA A 130 8.89 22.45 2.03
CA ALA A 130 8.89 21.02 2.28
C ALA A 130 7.61 20.40 1.69
N ASP A 131 7.53 20.32 0.37
CA ASP A 131 6.33 19.97 -0.40
C ASP A 131 6.37 18.55 -0.99
N VAL A 132 7.35 17.75 -0.59
CA VAL A 132 7.39 16.30 -0.78
C VAL A 132 6.94 15.63 0.51
N GLU A 133 5.76 14.99 0.50
CA GLU A 133 5.25 14.25 1.65
C GLU A 133 5.53 12.76 1.45
N ILE A 134 6.18 12.11 2.42
CA ILE A 134 6.29 10.65 2.48
C ILE A 134 5.21 10.15 3.44
N SER A 135 4.38 9.22 2.95
CA SER A 135 3.32 8.59 3.74
C SER A 135 3.30 7.09 3.51
N SER A 136 3.09 6.31 4.56
CA SER A 136 2.92 4.85 4.47
C SER A 136 1.45 4.44 4.35
N SER A 137 0.57 5.33 3.87
CA SER A 137 -0.85 5.03 3.71
C SER A 137 -1.49 5.70 2.51
N TYR A 138 -2.61 5.14 2.04
CA TYR A 138 -3.50 5.77 1.08
C TYR A 138 -4.81 6.15 1.75
N SER A 139 -5.33 7.33 1.46
CA SER A 139 -6.70 7.70 1.83
C SER A 139 -7.71 7.19 0.78
N LEU A 140 -8.86 6.73 1.25
CA LEU A 140 -10.00 6.27 0.45
C LEU A 140 -11.19 7.22 0.59
N GLY A 141 -12.16 7.10 -0.33
CA GLY A 141 -13.36 7.94 -0.39
C GLY A 141 -13.20 9.09 -1.38
N GLY A 142 -14.29 9.81 -1.70
CA GLY A 142 -14.21 11.01 -2.55
C GLY A 142 -13.57 10.84 -3.94
N LYS A 143 -13.62 9.61 -4.51
CA LYS A 143 -12.95 9.14 -5.76
C LYS A 143 -11.48 8.71 -5.62
N ALA A 144 -10.86 8.87 -4.45
CA ALA A 144 -9.50 8.39 -4.21
C ALA A 144 -9.40 6.86 -4.34
N LYS A 145 -8.25 6.41 -4.83
CA LYS A 145 -7.91 4.98 -4.98
C LYS A 145 -6.49 4.75 -4.48
N ALA A 146 -6.30 3.68 -3.72
CA ALA A 146 -4.98 3.15 -3.46
C ALA A 146 -4.54 2.28 -4.65
N ILE A 147 -3.37 2.57 -5.22
CA ILE A 147 -2.78 1.77 -6.30
C ILE A 147 -1.30 1.56 -5.95
N PHE A 148 -0.91 0.32 -5.70
CA PHE A 148 0.45 -0.05 -5.29
C PHE A 148 0.80 -1.45 -5.79
N PRO A 149 2.09 -1.75 -5.99
CA PRO A 149 2.57 -3.12 -6.13
C PRO A 149 2.53 -3.82 -4.76
N ASP A 150 2.06 -5.06 -4.74
CA ASP A 150 2.10 -5.92 -3.56
C ASP A 150 3.50 -6.56 -3.38
N ALA A 151 3.66 -7.42 -2.37
CA ALA A 151 4.96 -8.01 -2.04
C ALA A 151 5.56 -8.88 -3.17
N ASN A 152 4.74 -9.39 -4.09
CA ASN A 152 5.18 -10.19 -5.24
C ASN A 152 5.14 -9.40 -6.57
N GLY A 153 4.79 -8.12 -6.51
CA GLY A 153 4.76 -7.17 -7.62
C GLY A 153 3.42 -7.09 -8.36
N ASP A 154 2.39 -7.81 -7.92
CA ASP A 154 1.05 -7.65 -8.48
C ASP A 154 0.50 -6.25 -8.21
N ILE A 155 -0.18 -5.65 -9.19
CA ILE A 155 -0.71 -4.30 -9.03
C ILE A 155 -2.08 -4.38 -8.37
N VAL A 156 -2.15 -3.86 -7.15
CA VAL A 156 -3.36 -3.78 -6.32
C VAL A 156 -4.06 -2.46 -6.59
N SER A 157 -5.39 -2.49 -6.62
CA SER A 157 -6.23 -1.30 -6.68
C SER A 157 -7.37 -1.43 -5.69
N ILE A 158 -7.37 -0.57 -4.66
CA ILE A 158 -8.39 -0.54 -3.60
C ILE A 158 -9.10 0.81 -3.65
N TRP A 159 -10.43 0.81 -3.62
CA TRP A 159 -11.19 2.04 -3.48
C TRP A 159 -12.54 1.84 -2.82
N LEU A 160 -13.03 2.92 -2.22
CA LEU A 160 -14.35 3.03 -1.61
C LEU A 160 -15.27 3.84 -2.53
N THR A 161 -16.49 3.35 -2.74
CA THR A 161 -17.59 4.10 -3.37
C THR A 161 -18.72 4.28 -2.37
N GLY A 162 -19.56 5.31 -2.52
CA GLY A 162 -20.60 5.65 -1.54
C GLY A 162 -20.08 6.63 -0.47
N ALA A 163 -20.78 6.73 0.65
CA ALA A 163 -20.36 7.56 1.76
C ALA A 163 -19.12 6.99 2.48
N GLY A 164 -18.51 7.82 3.32
CA GLY A 164 -17.36 7.46 4.13
C GLY A 164 -16.01 7.63 3.43
N GLY A 165 -14.98 7.28 4.18
CA GLY A 165 -13.60 7.27 3.76
C GLY A 165 -12.88 6.09 4.39
N GLY A 166 -11.55 6.17 4.40
CA GLY A 166 -10.74 5.15 5.06
C GLY A 166 -9.28 5.29 4.72
N THR A 167 -8.49 4.37 5.24
CA THR A 167 -7.06 4.27 4.98
C THR A 167 -6.69 2.85 4.56
N VAL A 168 -5.71 2.76 3.66
CA VAL A 168 -4.96 1.52 3.40
C VAL A 168 -3.55 1.77 3.90
N ALA A 169 -3.15 1.09 4.96
CA ALA A 169 -1.80 1.19 5.51
C ALA A 169 -0.87 0.20 4.81
N LEU A 170 0.35 0.64 4.52
CA LEU A 170 1.43 -0.16 3.96
C LEU A 170 2.56 -0.29 4.98
N PRO A 171 3.36 -1.38 4.90
CA PRO A 171 4.59 -1.50 5.67
C PRO A 171 5.65 -0.49 5.18
N SER A 172 6.64 -0.20 6.02
CA SER A 172 7.73 0.76 5.72
C SER A 172 8.66 0.33 4.57
N GLY A 173 8.51 -0.90 4.06
CA GLY A 173 9.24 -1.42 2.89
C GLY A 173 8.40 -1.48 1.60
N GLY A 174 7.13 -1.08 1.65
CA GLY A 174 6.16 -1.36 0.57
C GLY A 174 5.72 -2.84 0.55
N GLY A 175 4.74 -3.16 -0.29
CA GLY A 175 4.19 -4.52 -0.44
C GLY A 175 2.73 -4.63 0.00
N ASP A 176 2.38 -5.78 0.58
CA ASP A 176 1.01 -6.10 1.02
C ASP A 176 0.52 -5.11 2.09
N ALA A 177 -0.77 -4.81 2.11
CA ALA A 177 -1.33 -3.87 3.07
C ALA A 177 -1.23 -4.43 4.51
N THR A 178 -0.95 -3.59 5.49
CA THR A 178 -0.99 -4.00 6.90
C THR A 178 -2.39 -3.86 7.50
N SER A 179 -3.17 -2.90 7.01
CA SER A 179 -4.59 -2.78 7.38
C SER A 179 -5.40 -1.98 6.36
N ILE A 180 -6.70 -2.25 6.35
CA ILE A 180 -7.70 -1.45 5.66
C ILE A 180 -8.73 -1.01 6.70
N VAL A 181 -8.81 0.29 6.97
CA VAL A 181 -9.72 0.86 7.98
C VAL A 181 -10.70 1.79 7.28
N LEU A 182 -11.99 1.53 7.39
CA LEU A 182 -13.05 2.33 6.79
C LEU A 182 -13.81 3.10 7.87
N THR A 183 -14.10 4.36 7.60
CA THR A 183 -14.76 5.25 8.56
C THR A 183 -15.92 6.02 7.94
N GLY A 184 -16.97 6.23 8.73
CA GLY A 184 -18.18 6.95 8.32
C GLY A 184 -18.90 6.31 7.14
N THR A 185 -18.84 4.98 7.00
CA THR A 185 -19.53 4.25 5.93
C THR A 185 -21.04 4.19 6.18
N ASP A 186 -21.80 3.89 5.12
CA ASP A 186 -23.23 3.61 5.23
C ASP A 186 -23.67 2.45 4.31
N ALA A 187 -24.97 2.16 4.28
CA ALA A 187 -25.55 1.11 3.45
C ALA A 187 -25.35 1.29 1.92
N THR A 188 -24.79 2.41 1.46
CA THR A 188 -24.38 2.64 0.06
C THR A 188 -22.90 2.32 -0.18
N SER A 189 -22.09 2.33 0.88
CA SER A 189 -20.64 2.17 0.84
C SER A 189 -20.20 0.80 0.35
N LEU A 190 -19.37 0.77 -0.69
CA LEU A 190 -18.81 -0.44 -1.28
C LEU A 190 -17.29 -0.31 -1.37
N LEU A 191 -16.58 -1.17 -0.64
CA LEU A 191 -15.14 -1.39 -0.79
C LEU A 191 -14.89 -2.38 -1.93
N ILE A 192 -14.02 -2.00 -2.87
CA ILE A 192 -13.63 -2.83 -4.01
C ILE A 192 -12.13 -3.02 -4.01
N VAL A 193 -11.70 -4.27 -4.14
CA VAL A 193 -10.30 -4.65 -4.32
C VAL A 193 -10.14 -5.37 -5.64
N ARG A 194 -9.19 -4.92 -6.46
CA ARG A 194 -8.77 -5.59 -7.70
C ARG A 194 -7.29 -5.83 -7.68
N VAL A 195 -6.89 -6.96 -8.25
CA VAL A 195 -5.48 -7.33 -8.41
C VAL A 195 -5.23 -7.59 -9.89
N LYS A 196 -4.20 -6.96 -10.45
CA LYS A 196 -3.70 -7.22 -11.79
C LYS A 196 -2.37 -7.96 -11.65
N ARG A 197 -2.37 -9.21 -12.10
CA ARG A 197 -1.20 -10.08 -12.02
C ARG A 197 -0.01 -9.55 -12.82
N ALA A 198 1.16 -9.48 -12.19
CA ALA A 198 2.47 -9.22 -12.78
C ALA A 198 3.16 -10.52 -13.22
N GLY A 199 4.27 -10.42 -13.98
CA GLY A 199 4.95 -11.58 -14.57
C GLY A 199 5.44 -12.62 -13.55
N GLY A 200 5.78 -12.18 -12.33
CA GLY A 200 6.22 -13.05 -11.21
C GLY A 200 5.18 -13.27 -10.12
N GLY A 201 4.04 -12.59 -10.16
CA GLY A 201 3.07 -12.61 -9.07
C GLY A 201 2.07 -13.77 -9.12
N ASN A 202 1.22 -13.87 -8.11
CA ASN A 202 0.29 -15.00 -7.91
C ASN A 202 -1.16 -14.66 -8.31
N GLY A 203 -1.45 -13.41 -8.62
CA GLY A 203 -2.76 -12.86 -8.95
C GLY A 203 -3.65 -12.58 -7.73
N ARG A 204 -3.09 -12.50 -6.54
CA ARG A 204 -3.75 -12.25 -5.25
C ARG A 204 -2.93 -11.21 -4.47
N THR A 205 -3.51 -10.67 -3.42
CA THR A 205 -2.81 -9.78 -2.49
C THR A 205 -3.30 -10.07 -1.07
N SER A 206 -2.56 -9.64 -0.06
CA SER A 206 -2.92 -9.81 1.33
C SER A 206 -3.15 -8.46 2.01
N THR A 207 -3.97 -8.48 3.07
CA THR A 207 -4.00 -7.43 4.09
C THR A 207 -3.93 -8.07 5.47
N GLY A 208 -3.41 -7.35 6.47
CA GLY A 208 -3.64 -7.68 7.87
C GLY A 208 -5.11 -7.44 8.24
N ASP A 209 -5.39 -6.47 9.11
CA ASP A 209 -6.77 -6.25 9.56
C ASP A 209 -7.64 -5.55 8.50
N LEU A 210 -8.95 -5.84 8.51
CA LEU A 210 -9.97 -5.12 7.75
C LEU A 210 -11.09 -4.67 8.67
N SER A 211 -11.32 -3.37 8.80
CA SER A 211 -12.39 -2.84 9.65
C SER A 211 -13.28 -1.79 8.98
N ALA A 212 -14.52 -1.71 9.45
CA ALA A 212 -15.47 -0.65 9.13
C ALA A 212 -16.29 -0.27 10.37
N ASP A 213 -16.36 1.02 10.67
CA ASP A 213 -16.98 1.56 11.89
C ASP A 213 -18.52 1.65 11.87
N SER A 214 -19.13 1.39 10.71
CA SER A 214 -20.55 1.64 10.47
C SER A 214 -21.11 0.66 9.44
N ASP A 215 -22.37 0.87 9.02
CA ASP A 215 -23.04 0.10 7.99
C ASP A 215 -22.24 0.13 6.67
N MET A 216 -22.37 -0.94 5.89
CA MET A 216 -21.79 -1.06 4.56
C MET A 216 -22.76 -1.71 3.59
N ARG A 217 -22.67 -1.36 2.30
CA ARG A 217 -23.31 -2.15 1.25
C ARG A 217 -22.63 -3.50 1.10
N ALA A 218 -21.31 -3.46 0.88
CA ALA A 218 -20.52 -4.66 0.60
C ALA A 218 -19.00 -4.43 0.67
N VAL A 219 -18.29 -5.53 0.84
CA VAL A 219 -16.85 -5.67 0.57
C VAL A 219 -16.69 -6.67 -0.56
N VAL A 220 -15.94 -6.30 -1.61
CA VAL A 220 -15.69 -7.14 -2.79
C VAL A 220 -14.19 -7.24 -3.06
N GLY A 221 -13.57 -8.29 -2.53
CA GLY A 221 -12.15 -8.59 -2.68
C GLY A 221 -11.88 -10.10 -2.73
N ALA A 222 -12.40 -10.81 -3.74
CA ALA A 222 -12.20 -12.26 -3.88
C ALA A 222 -10.72 -12.70 -4.06
N LEU A 223 -9.83 -11.74 -4.31
CA LEU A 223 -8.38 -11.92 -4.45
C LEU A 223 -7.61 -11.25 -3.29
N LEU A 224 -8.33 -10.75 -2.27
CA LEU A 224 -7.76 -10.20 -1.05
C LEU A 224 -7.77 -11.28 0.03
N ASP A 225 -6.60 -11.81 0.32
CA ASP A 225 -6.36 -12.67 1.47
C ASP A 225 -6.26 -11.80 2.74
N VAL A 226 -6.78 -12.28 3.86
CA VAL A 226 -6.76 -11.55 5.14
C VAL A 226 -5.94 -12.36 6.13
N THR A 227 -4.91 -11.72 6.68
CA THR A 227 -3.94 -12.28 7.64
C THR A 227 -4.04 -11.56 8.99
N GLY A 228 -5.25 -11.10 9.32
CA GLY A 228 -5.62 -10.35 10.51
C GLY A 228 -7.11 -10.48 10.75
N ASP A 229 -7.64 -9.68 11.67
CA ASP A 229 -9.05 -9.74 12.03
C ASP A 229 -9.92 -8.95 11.05
N VAL A 230 -11.19 -9.36 10.93
CA VAL A 230 -12.20 -8.63 10.15
C VAL A 230 -13.29 -8.11 11.07
N ASP A 231 -13.35 -6.80 11.27
CA ASP A 231 -14.31 -6.15 12.17
C ASP A 231 -15.25 -5.20 11.42
N LEU A 232 -16.46 -5.69 11.13
CA LEU A 232 -17.50 -4.92 10.44
C LEU A 232 -18.59 -4.55 11.45
N ALA A 233 -18.46 -3.38 12.09
CA ALA A 233 -19.28 -3.00 13.24
C ALA A 233 -20.77 -2.82 12.92
N GLY A 234 -21.09 -2.38 11.69
CA GLY A 234 -22.46 -2.21 11.23
C GLY A 234 -23.04 -3.42 10.49
N THR A 235 -24.22 -3.21 9.89
CA THR A 235 -24.80 -4.17 8.95
C THR A 235 -24.06 -4.17 7.62
N ILE A 236 -23.96 -5.33 6.99
CA ILE A 236 -23.40 -5.44 5.64
C ILE A 236 -24.19 -6.41 4.78
N GLY A 237 -24.46 -6.02 3.52
CA GLY A 237 -25.24 -6.85 2.61
C GLY A 237 -24.45 -8.02 2.00
N LYS A 238 -23.16 -7.81 1.72
CA LYS A 238 -22.29 -8.83 1.11
C LYS A 238 -20.83 -8.69 1.54
N LEU A 239 -20.24 -9.80 1.98
CA LEU A 239 -18.81 -9.94 2.21
C LEU A 239 -18.24 -10.93 1.19
N THR A 240 -17.22 -10.53 0.44
CA THR A 240 -16.48 -11.42 -0.44
C THR A 240 -15.00 -11.17 -0.26
N LEU A 241 -14.30 -12.17 0.26
CA LEU A 241 -12.86 -12.15 0.52
C LEU A 241 -12.18 -13.37 -0.15
N GLY A 242 -10.87 -13.32 -0.23
CA GLY A 242 -10.00 -14.44 -0.53
C GLY A 242 -9.87 -15.37 0.67
N ASN A 243 -8.67 -15.89 0.89
CA ASN A 243 -8.38 -16.79 1.99
C ASN A 243 -8.34 -16.00 3.30
N ILE A 244 -8.71 -16.65 4.39
CA ILE A 244 -8.55 -16.15 5.75
C ILE A 244 -7.45 -17.01 6.37
N ALA A 245 -6.41 -16.35 6.89
CA ALA A 245 -5.31 -17.03 7.54
C ALA A 245 -5.73 -17.57 8.91
N ASP A 246 -4.85 -18.40 9.46
CA ASP A 246 -5.03 -19.10 10.72
C ASP A 246 -5.12 -18.13 11.92
N ASP A 247 -5.90 -18.51 12.93
CA ASP A 247 -6.02 -17.85 14.24
C ASP A 247 -6.60 -16.42 14.20
N HIS A 248 -7.70 -16.24 13.45
CA HIS A 248 -8.36 -14.93 13.29
C HIS A 248 -9.86 -14.94 13.60
N VAL A 249 -10.41 -13.74 13.83
CA VAL A 249 -11.83 -13.53 14.10
C VAL A 249 -12.46 -12.67 13.00
N ILE A 250 -13.67 -13.07 12.58
CA ILE A 250 -14.54 -12.26 11.72
C ILE A 250 -15.76 -11.86 12.52
N ASN A 251 -15.92 -10.56 12.81
CA ASN A 251 -17.07 -9.98 13.48
C ASN A 251 -17.96 -9.23 12.50
N ILE A 252 -19.23 -9.61 12.44
CA ILE A 252 -20.27 -8.96 11.64
C ILE A 252 -21.34 -8.38 12.56
N GLY A 253 -21.48 -7.07 12.52
CA GLY A 253 -22.44 -6.32 13.33
C GLY A 253 -23.88 -6.44 12.86
N GLY A 254 -24.72 -5.57 13.42
CA GLY A 254 -26.17 -5.58 13.23
C GLY A 254 -26.91 -6.30 14.34
N SER A 255 -28.01 -6.97 13.99
CA SER A 255 -28.89 -7.67 14.94
C SER A 255 -29.67 -8.77 14.22
N VAL A 256 -30.35 -9.63 14.99
CA VAL A 256 -31.25 -10.67 14.46
C VAL A 256 -32.39 -10.13 13.57
N ALA A 257 -32.71 -8.83 13.67
CA ALA A 257 -33.70 -8.16 12.82
C ALA A 257 -33.12 -7.54 11.54
N SER A 258 -31.79 -7.53 11.40
CA SER A 258 -31.09 -6.97 10.25
C SER A 258 -31.34 -7.77 8.98
N LYS A 259 -31.16 -7.13 7.82
CA LYS A 259 -31.21 -7.82 6.52
C LYS A 259 -30.13 -8.90 6.47
N PRO A 260 -30.43 -10.12 5.99
CA PRO A 260 -29.45 -11.19 5.98
C PRO A 260 -28.24 -10.93 5.05
N ILE A 261 -27.03 -11.17 5.55
CA ILE A 261 -25.74 -11.01 4.83
C ILE A 261 -25.46 -12.21 3.91
N SER A 262 -24.83 -11.98 2.75
CA SER A 262 -24.21 -13.04 1.95
C SER A 262 -22.69 -13.03 2.09
N ILE A 263 -22.10 -14.14 2.55
CA ILE A 263 -20.67 -14.29 2.79
C ILE A 263 -20.08 -15.29 1.78
N ALA A 264 -18.97 -14.91 1.15
CA ALA A 264 -18.18 -15.77 0.28
C ALA A 264 -16.69 -15.62 0.62
N LEU A 265 -16.05 -16.70 1.06
CA LEU A 265 -14.64 -16.75 1.43
C LEU A 265 -13.89 -17.77 0.56
N GLY A 266 -12.58 -17.62 0.49
CA GLY A 266 -11.63 -18.57 -0.06
C GLY A 266 -11.48 -19.79 0.86
N ARG A 267 -10.23 -20.19 1.11
CA ARG A 267 -9.92 -21.13 2.19
C ARG A 267 -9.97 -20.39 3.52
N VAL A 268 -10.51 -21.04 4.54
CA VAL A 268 -10.56 -20.52 5.91
C VAL A 268 -9.86 -21.53 6.79
N ALA A 269 -9.06 -21.05 7.73
CA ALA A 269 -8.35 -21.90 8.67
C ALA A 269 -8.38 -21.27 10.07
N ASN A 270 -8.59 -22.07 11.09
CA ASN A 270 -8.47 -21.68 12.51
C ASN A 270 -9.21 -20.36 12.82
N THR A 271 -10.45 -20.23 12.36
CA THR A 271 -11.19 -18.96 12.37
C THR A 271 -12.50 -19.06 13.16
N VAL A 272 -12.82 -18.01 13.90
CA VAL A 272 -14.15 -17.81 14.50
C VAL A 272 -14.92 -16.72 13.75
N LEU A 273 -16.09 -17.05 13.22
CA LEU A 273 -17.02 -16.11 12.59
C LEU A 273 -18.19 -15.82 13.53
N ASN A 274 -18.28 -14.58 14.02
CA ASN A 274 -19.38 -14.08 14.84
C ASN A 274 -20.27 -13.16 14.00
N SER A 275 -21.55 -13.51 13.84
CA SER A 275 -22.51 -12.69 13.08
C SER A 275 -23.75 -12.37 13.89
N LEU A 276 -23.89 -11.10 14.28
CA LEU A 276 -25.13 -10.58 14.88
C LEU A 276 -26.25 -10.47 13.85
N SER A 277 -25.91 -10.24 12.58
CA SER A 277 -26.87 -10.27 11.47
C SER A 277 -27.17 -11.72 11.03
N PRO A 278 -28.41 -12.04 10.64
CA PRO A 278 -28.75 -13.31 9.99
C PRO A 278 -27.86 -13.59 8.77
N ILE A 279 -27.41 -14.83 8.56
CA ILE A 279 -26.63 -15.18 7.38
C ILE A 279 -27.56 -15.76 6.31
N LYS A 280 -27.67 -15.08 5.17
CA LYS A 280 -28.40 -15.59 4.01
C LYS A 280 -27.69 -16.81 3.41
N SER A 281 -26.39 -16.68 3.21
CA SER A 281 -25.54 -17.73 2.65
C SER A 281 -24.11 -17.57 3.12
N LEU A 282 -23.51 -18.66 3.59
CA LEU A 282 -22.08 -18.81 3.81
C LEU A 282 -21.53 -19.76 2.75
N THR A 283 -20.62 -19.26 1.93
CA THR A 283 -19.91 -20.06 0.93
C THR A 283 -18.42 -19.97 1.19
N VAL A 284 -17.75 -21.11 1.32
CA VAL A 284 -16.30 -21.20 1.43
C VAL A 284 -15.75 -22.13 0.36
N THR A 285 -14.46 -21.99 0.06
CA THR A 285 -13.74 -23.03 -0.70
C THR A 285 -13.62 -24.27 0.16
N GLU A 286 -13.10 -24.10 1.38
CA GLU A 286 -13.07 -25.08 2.47
C GLU A 286 -12.87 -24.33 3.80
N TRP A 287 -13.13 -25.01 4.90
CA TRP A 287 -12.86 -24.56 6.25
C TRP A 287 -12.10 -25.66 6.98
N LEU A 288 -10.89 -25.37 7.43
CA LEU A 288 -9.99 -26.34 8.07
C LEU A 288 -9.76 -25.94 9.53
N ASP A 289 -9.96 -26.89 10.43
CA ASP A 289 -9.55 -26.79 11.83
C ASP A 289 -8.36 -27.73 12.00
N ASP A 290 -7.15 -27.16 12.08
CA ASP A 290 -5.89 -27.92 12.13
C ASP A 290 -5.09 -27.70 13.41
N ASN A 291 -5.64 -26.91 14.34
CA ASN A 291 -5.06 -26.66 15.64
C ASN A 291 -5.90 -27.32 16.76
N ALA A 292 -5.76 -26.87 18.01
CA ALA A 292 -6.50 -27.42 19.15
C ALA A 292 -7.67 -26.52 19.60
N VAL A 293 -7.88 -25.40 18.92
CA VAL A 293 -8.89 -24.39 19.21
C VAL A 293 -10.00 -24.56 18.19
N ALA A 294 -11.15 -25.05 18.65
CA ALA A 294 -12.27 -25.31 17.78
C ALA A 294 -12.67 -24.07 16.97
N ASP A 295 -12.81 -24.28 15.66
CA ASP A 295 -13.39 -23.31 14.76
C ASP A 295 -14.88 -23.19 14.97
N ALA A 296 -15.43 -21.98 14.79
CA ALA A 296 -16.84 -21.76 15.04
C ALA A 296 -17.47 -20.74 14.09
N VAL A 297 -18.71 -21.02 13.68
CA VAL A 297 -19.63 -20.09 13.05
C VAL A 297 -20.79 -19.83 14.01
N ASN A 298 -20.71 -18.69 14.70
CA ASN A 298 -21.73 -18.20 15.62
C ASN A 298 -22.69 -17.27 14.89
N ALA A 299 -23.94 -17.67 14.72
CA ALA A 299 -24.95 -16.85 14.05
C ALA A 299 -26.35 -17.17 14.55
N SER A 300 -27.33 -16.31 14.28
CA SER A 300 -28.71 -16.66 14.61
C SER A 300 -29.31 -17.69 13.65
N VAL A 301 -29.07 -17.51 12.35
CA VAL A 301 -29.54 -18.39 11.28
C VAL A 301 -28.55 -18.41 10.11
N ILE A 302 -28.50 -19.53 9.41
CA ILE A 302 -27.83 -19.68 8.10
C ILE A 302 -28.84 -20.23 7.09
N GLY A 303 -29.17 -19.43 6.07
CA GLY A 303 -30.06 -19.89 5.00
C GLY A 303 -29.42 -20.99 4.13
N LYS A 304 -28.15 -20.82 3.77
CA LYS A 304 -27.41 -21.81 2.99
C LYS A 304 -25.94 -21.85 3.37
N LEU A 305 -25.47 -23.02 3.79
CA LEU A 305 -24.06 -23.31 3.97
C LEU A 305 -23.53 -24.08 2.75
N SER A 306 -22.35 -23.70 2.25
CA SER A 306 -21.70 -24.43 1.16
C SER A 306 -20.19 -24.39 1.25
N ALA A 307 -19.55 -25.56 1.33
CA ALA A 307 -18.12 -25.73 1.09
C ALA A 307 -17.95 -26.39 -0.28
N LYS A 308 -17.27 -25.71 -1.20
CA LYS A 308 -17.32 -26.06 -2.63
C LYS A 308 -16.14 -26.90 -3.10
N GLY A 309 -15.04 -26.86 -2.37
CA GLY A 309 -13.74 -27.32 -2.84
C GLY A 309 -13.21 -26.50 -4.01
N ALA A 310 -12.04 -26.88 -4.49
CA ALA A 310 -11.43 -26.29 -5.67
C ALA A 310 -10.63 -27.33 -6.45
N LYS A 311 -10.78 -27.31 -7.78
CA LYS A 311 -9.86 -28.04 -8.65
C LYS A 311 -8.54 -27.26 -8.75
N ALA A 312 -7.42 -27.97 -8.67
CA ALA A 312 -6.10 -27.36 -8.85
C ALA A 312 -6.01 -26.63 -10.19
N ASN A 313 -5.48 -25.40 -10.16
CA ASN A 313 -5.19 -24.59 -11.33
C ASN A 313 -3.97 -23.71 -11.07
N ALA A 314 -2.78 -24.23 -11.40
CA ALA A 314 -1.51 -23.53 -11.22
C ALA A 314 -1.46 -22.17 -11.97
N LYS A 315 -2.11 -22.06 -13.13
CA LYS A 315 -2.15 -20.79 -13.89
C LYS A 315 -2.92 -19.69 -13.16
N LYS A 316 -3.82 -20.05 -12.24
CA LYS A 316 -4.63 -19.11 -11.45
C LYS A 316 -4.23 -19.05 -9.97
N GLY A 317 -3.13 -19.71 -9.59
CA GLY A 317 -2.70 -19.78 -8.19
C GLY A 317 -3.69 -20.54 -7.29
N ILE A 318 -4.48 -21.48 -7.84
CA ILE A 318 -5.49 -22.22 -7.09
C ILE A 318 -4.94 -23.61 -6.76
N ALA A 319 -4.79 -23.91 -5.48
CA ALA A 319 -4.47 -25.26 -5.00
C ALA A 319 -5.73 -26.15 -4.96
N PHE A 320 -5.55 -27.47 -5.07
CA PHE A 320 -6.64 -28.43 -4.91
C PHE A 320 -7.19 -28.38 -3.48
N SER A 321 -8.51 -28.33 -3.35
CA SER A 321 -9.26 -28.40 -2.09
C SER A 321 -10.42 -29.37 -2.27
N ALA A 322 -10.59 -30.27 -1.31
CA ALA A 322 -11.72 -31.20 -1.30
C ALA A 322 -13.05 -30.47 -0.98
N GLY A 323 -12.97 -29.35 -0.27
CA GLY A 323 -14.14 -28.62 0.21
C GLY A 323 -14.63 -29.12 1.55
N ASN A 324 -13.69 -29.44 2.44
CA ASN A 324 -13.98 -29.83 3.81
C ASN A 324 -14.59 -28.65 4.57
N PHE A 325 -15.38 -28.96 5.59
CA PHE A 325 -15.93 -27.98 6.50
C PHE A 325 -15.84 -28.53 7.92
N GLN A 326 -14.86 -28.05 8.69
CA GLN A 326 -14.47 -28.57 10.00
C GLN A 326 -14.72 -27.57 11.14
N ALA A 327 -15.66 -26.65 10.95
CA ALA A 327 -16.03 -25.67 11.97
C ALA A 327 -17.35 -26.07 12.64
N ASP A 328 -17.44 -25.83 13.95
CA ASP A 328 -18.69 -25.89 14.70
C ASP A 328 -19.68 -24.84 14.16
N VAL A 329 -20.96 -25.21 14.07
CA VAL A 329 -22.02 -24.31 13.58
C VAL A 329 -23.04 -24.08 14.69
N ASP A 330 -22.85 -22.99 15.41
CA ASP A 330 -23.64 -22.62 16.57
C ASP A 330 -24.76 -21.65 16.18
N LEU A 331 -25.98 -22.19 16.09
CA LEU A 331 -27.17 -21.44 15.68
C LEU A 331 -28.21 -21.34 16.81
N ASP A 332 -28.46 -20.12 17.27
CA ASP A 332 -29.42 -19.87 18.35
C ASP A 332 -30.90 -19.84 17.89
N GLY A 333 -31.14 -19.65 16.59
CA GLY A 333 -32.46 -19.58 15.98
C GLY A 333 -33.26 -18.31 16.29
N PHE A 334 -32.68 -17.31 16.97
CA PHE A 334 -33.38 -16.07 17.26
C PHE A 334 -33.73 -15.31 15.97
N GLY A 335 -35.00 -14.93 15.84
CA GLY A 335 -35.51 -14.27 14.64
C GLY A 335 -35.72 -15.19 13.43
N ALA A 336 -35.53 -16.51 13.58
CA ALA A 336 -35.78 -17.46 12.51
C ALA A 336 -37.29 -17.54 12.16
N THR A 337 -37.63 -17.31 10.90
CA THR A 337 -38.99 -17.56 10.35
C THR A 337 -39.08 -18.88 9.59
N LYS A 338 -37.95 -19.60 9.48
CA LYS A 338 -37.76 -20.89 8.80
C LYS A 338 -36.78 -21.74 9.61
N ALA A 339 -36.33 -22.86 9.06
CA ALA A 339 -35.24 -23.64 9.63
C ALA A 339 -34.02 -22.74 9.93
N THR A 340 -33.39 -22.95 11.08
CA THR A 340 -32.20 -22.23 11.55
C THR A 340 -31.02 -22.44 10.60
N LEU A 341 -30.85 -23.68 10.11
CA LEU A 341 -30.05 -24.03 8.94
C LEU A 341 -30.96 -24.58 7.85
N ALA A 342 -31.18 -23.83 6.76
CA ALA A 342 -32.14 -24.27 5.73
C ALA A 342 -31.55 -25.21 4.66
N SER A 343 -30.24 -25.15 4.39
CA SER A 343 -29.54 -26.12 3.54
C SER A 343 -28.03 -26.11 3.78
N ALA A 344 -27.38 -27.27 3.67
CA ALA A 344 -25.93 -27.41 3.67
C ALA A 344 -25.49 -28.30 2.49
N ILE A 345 -24.45 -27.88 1.76
CA ILE A 345 -23.83 -28.65 0.67
C ILE A 345 -22.32 -28.61 0.86
N ILE A 346 -21.75 -29.72 1.31
CA ILE A 346 -20.31 -29.88 1.56
C ILE A 346 -19.75 -30.82 0.51
N ALA A 347 -18.73 -30.37 -0.22
CA ALA A 347 -18.10 -31.15 -1.28
C ALA A 347 -17.10 -32.18 -0.74
N GLY A 348 -16.41 -31.83 0.35
CA GLY A 348 -15.48 -32.70 1.05
C GLY A 348 -16.10 -33.28 2.32
N ASP A 349 -15.27 -33.46 3.33
CA ASP A 349 -15.66 -34.06 4.60
C ASP A 349 -16.29 -33.04 5.55
N LEU A 350 -17.14 -33.57 6.43
CA LEU A 350 -17.69 -32.91 7.60
C LEU A 350 -17.03 -33.57 8.81
N ASP A 351 -16.31 -32.79 9.60
CA ASP A 351 -15.84 -33.18 10.93
C ASP A 351 -16.37 -32.17 11.94
#